data_AF-A0A2P2HW07-F1
#
_entry.id   AF-A0A2P2HW07-F1
#
_cell.length_a   1.000
_cell.length_b   1.000
_cell.length_c   1.000
_cell.angle_alpha   90.00
_cell.angle_beta   90.00
_cell.angle_gamma   90.00
#
_symmetry.space_group_name_H-M   'P 1'
#
loop_
_entity.id
_entity.type
_entity.pdbx_description
1 polymer ?
#
loop_
_entity_poly.entity_id
_entity_poly.type
_entity_poly.pdbx_seq_one_letter_code
_entity_poly.pdbx_strand_id
1 'polypeptide(L)'
;MLYSKTGVTGPYILGGGFITYLLSKEIYVIEHEFYTGATLALMFVYAVKKFGASTAESLDQQIAEAKARLRAGRDDTIVGLNNNIAAEELNIDQAKGQTVLFLAKKENISLQLEAAYRERLQRVHSEVKKRLDYQLETSNVTAQFHQRHMVDWIVESVRKSITPAQEAASLKQCIADLKGLAAAKA
;
A
#
# COMPACT_ATOMS: atom_id res chain seq x y z
N MET A 1 36.28 43.61 39.68
CA MET A 1 37.11 43.51 40.90
C MET A 1 36.78 44.58 41.95
N LEU A 2 36.71 45.88 41.64
CA LEU A 2 36.50 46.95 42.65
C LEU A 2 35.03 47.26 43.00
N TYR A 3 34.07 46.78 42.19
CA TYR A 3 32.64 47.05 42.35
C TYR A 3 32.06 46.61 43.71
N SER A 4 32.46 45.44 44.20
CA SER A 4 31.94 44.85 45.45
C SER A 4 32.40 45.55 46.72
N LYS A 5 33.41 46.43 46.65
CA LYS A 5 34.02 47.09 47.82
C LYS A 5 33.90 48.61 47.81
N THR A 6 33.86 49.21 46.63
CA THR A 6 33.93 50.67 46.48
C THR A 6 32.84 51.22 45.55
N GLY A 7 31.86 50.38 45.19
CA GLY A 7 30.77 50.74 44.29
C GLY A 7 31.25 51.07 42.88
N VAL A 8 30.35 51.68 42.09
CA VAL A 8 30.67 52.11 40.72
C VAL A 8 31.65 53.29 40.67
N THR A 9 31.68 54.12 41.72
CA THR A 9 32.54 55.32 41.78
C THR A 9 33.99 55.00 42.16
N GLY A 10 34.22 53.90 42.85
CA GLY A 10 35.55 53.48 43.32
C GLY A 10 36.64 53.45 42.24
N PRO A 11 36.45 52.76 41.10
CA PRO A 11 37.42 52.76 40.01
C PRO A 11 37.72 54.15 39.43
N TYR A 12 36.71 55.02 39.34
CA TYR A 12 36.88 56.36 38.77
C TYR A 12 37.67 57.27 39.74
N ILE A 13 37.37 57.21 41.04
CA ILE A 13 38.10 57.96 42.07
C ILE A 13 39.54 57.45 42.18
N LEU A 14 39.74 56.13 42.11
CA LEU A 14 41.07 55.53 42.11
C LEU A 14 41.87 55.97 40.88
N GLY A 15 41.27 55.92 39.68
CA GLY A 15 41.93 56.37 38.45
C GLY A 15 42.29 57.85 38.48
N GLY A 16 41.35 58.72 38.88
CA GLY A 16 41.60 60.15 39.01
C GLY A 16 42.65 60.46 40.09
N GLY A 17 42.57 59.81 41.25
CA GLY A 17 43.56 59.95 42.33
C GLY A 17 44.96 59.47 41.92
N PHE A 18 45.04 58.39 41.14
CA PHE A 18 46.29 57.86 40.61
C PHE A 18 46.94 58.83 39.62
N ILE A 19 46.17 59.43 38.71
CA ILE A 19 46.68 60.44 37.77
C ILE A 19 47.18 61.68 38.54
N THR A 20 46.41 62.17 39.50
CA THR A 20 46.82 63.32 40.34
C THR A 20 48.09 63.02 41.14
N TYR A 21 48.24 61.80 41.65
CA TYR A 21 49.45 61.36 42.34
C TYR A 21 50.69 61.36 41.42
N LEU A 22 50.56 60.81 40.20
CA LEU A 22 51.65 60.77 39.22
C LEU A 22 52.14 62.17 38.82
N LEU A 23 51.21 63.12 38.66
CA LEU A 23 51.51 64.51 38.35
C LEU A 23 52.08 65.27 39.55
N SER A 24 51.51 65.08 40.75
CA SER A 24 51.94 65.79 41.97
C SER A 24 53.32 65.36 42.46
N LYS A 25 53.75 64.14 42.17
CA LYS A 25 55.08 63.61 42.54
C LYS A 25 56.09 63.68 41.39
N GLU A 26 55.74 64.30 40.27
CA GLU A 26 56.57 64.39 39.05
C GLU A 26 57.11 63.04 38.56
N ILE A 27 56.45 61.93 38.91
CA ILE A 27 56.79 60.60 38.39
C ILE A 27 56.46 60.55 36.89
N TYR A 28 55.47 61.35 36.48
CA TYR A 28 55.14 61.59 35.08
C TYR A 28 55.23 63.09 34.77
N VAL A 29 56.30 63.49 34.07
CA VAL A 29 56.60 64.90 33.73
C VAL A 29 55.94 65.28 32.41
N ILE A 30 55.29 66.45 32.36
CA ILE A 30 54.64 66.96 31.15
C ILE A 30 55.71 67.66 30.28
N GLU A 31 56.31 66.89 29.37
CA GLU A 31 57.26 67.40 28.38
C GLU A 31 56.60 67.58 27.00
N HIS A 32 57.35 68.05 26.00
CA HIS A 32 56.86 68.21 24.63
C HIS A 32 56.32 66.90 24.04
N GLU A 33 56.89 65.75 24.44
CA GLU A 33 56.44 64.42 24.03
C GLU A 33 55.07 64.01 24.62
N PHE A 34 54.60 64.66 25.68
CA PHE A 34 53.26 64.42 26.22
C PHE A 34 52.17 64.82 25.23
N TYR A 35 52.34 65.95 24.55
CA TYR A 35 51.38 66.46 23.57
C TYR A 35 51.34 65.60 22.31
N THR A 36 52.49 65.07 21.85
CA THR A 36 52.52 64.10 20.74
C THR A 36 51.87 62.78 21.13
N GLY A 37 52.09 62.28 22.36
CA GLY A 37 51.38 61.10 22.87
C GLY A 37 49.86 61.29 22.98
N ALA A 38 49.40 62.45 23.46
CA ALA A 38 47.98 62.77 23.58
C ALA A 38 47.28 62.87 22.22
N THR A 39 47.92 63.51 21.23
CA THR A 39 47.37 63.61 19.86
C THR A 39 47.33 62.24 19.17
N LEU A 40 48.35 61.39 19.37
CA LEU A 40 48.35 60.02 18.87
C LEU A 40 47.24 59.17 19.50
N ALA A 41 47.03 59.28 20.82
CA ALA A 41 45.95 58.59 21.52
C ALA A 41 44.57 59.03 21.00
N LEU A 42 44.37 60.33 20.74
CA LEU A 42 43.15 60.84 20.12
C LEU A 42 42.94 60.30 18.70
N MET A 43 44.00 60.19 17.90
CA MET A 43 43.91 59.56 16.58
C MET A 43 43.52 58.09 16.66
N PHE A 44 44.08 57.32 17.60
CA PHE A 44 43.67 55.93 17.80
C PHE A 44 42.20 55.81 18.21
N VAL A 45 41.72 56.64 19.14
CA VAL A 45 40.31 56.66 19.53
C VAL A 45 39.41 57.00 18.34
N TYR A 46 39.79 57.97 17.51
CA TYR A 46 39.04 58.33 16.30
C TYR A 46 39.03 57.18 15.28
N ALA A 47 40.18 56.56 15.04
CA ALA A 47 40.31 55.43 14.11
C ALA A 47 39.45 54.24 14.55
N VAL A 48 39.48 53.87 15.83
CA VAL A 48 38.67 52.79 16.38
C VAL A 48 37.18 53.11 16.28
N LYS A 49 36.76 54.34 16.62
CA LYS A 49 35.34 54.73 16.53
C LYS A 49 34.82 54.77 15.10
N LYS A 50 35.63 55.19 14.13
CA LYS A 50 35.21 55.35 12.74
C LYS A 50 35.29 54.06 11.94
N PHE A 51 36.39 53.31 12.08
CA PHE A 51 36.62 52.09 11.29
C PHE A 51 36.20 50.82 12.01
N GLY A 52 36.05 50.82 13.33
CA GLY A 52 35.74 49.62 14.11
C GLY A 52 34.41 48.96 13.73
N ALA A 53 33.37 49.76 13.42
CA ALA A 53 32.08 49.20 12.99
C ALA A 53 32.18 48.50 11.63
N SER A 54 32.86 49.14 10.66
CA SER A 54 33.03 48.60 9.31
C SER A 54 33.91 47.34 9.29
N THR A 55 34.98 47.31 10.10
CA THR A 55 35.82 46.11 10.20
C THR A 55 35.09 44.98 10.90
N ALA A 56 34.35 45.26 11.99
CA ALA A 56 33.54 44.26 12.68
C ALA A 56 32.49 43.64 11.75
N GLU A 57 31.76 44.45 10.99
CA GLU A 57 30.77 43.96 10.02
C GLU A 57 31.40 43.06 8.94
N SER A 58 32.57 43.44 8.41
CA SER A 58 33.28 42.61 7.42
C SER A 58 33.77 41.27 8.00
N LEU A 59 34.23 41.27 9.25
CA LEU A 59 34.64 40.06 9.96
C LEU A 59 33.44 39.15 10.27
N ASP A 60 32.33 39.74 10.72
CA ASP A 60 31.09 39.01 11.01
C ASP A 60 30.50 38.39 9.74
N GLN A 61 30.56 39.08 8.60
CA GLN A 61 30.12 38.53 7.32
C GLN A 61 30.94 37.30 6.93
N GLN A 62 32.28 37.35 7.03
CA GLN A 62 33.14 36.20 6.72
C GLN A 62 32.85 35.01 7.63
N ILE A 63 32.60 35.25 8.92
CA ILE A 63 32.22 34.20 9.87
C ILE A 63 30.85 33.62 9.52
N ALA A 64 29.88 34.47 9.13
CA ALA A 64 28.56 34.03 8.72
C ALA A 64 28.62 33.15 7.46
N GLU A 65 29.38 33.55 6.45
CA GLU A 65 29.60 32.77 5.23
C GLU A 65 30.28 31.43 5.51
N ALA A 66 31.33 31.42 6.35
CA ALA A 66 32.00 30.18 6.75
C ALA A 66 31.06 29.22 7.49
N LYS A 67 30.25 29.74 8.43
CA LYS A 67 29.23 28.96 9.14
C LYS A 67 28.15 28.45 8.20
N ALA A 68 27.70 29.26 7.25
CA ALA A 68 26.70 28.88 6.26
C ALA A 68 27.21 27.73 5.37
N ARG A 69 28.46 27.83 4.88
CA ARG A 69 29.09 26.78 4.08
C ARG A 69 29.21 25.45 4.85
N LEU A 70 29.62 25.51 6.11
CA LEU A 70 29.71 24.31 6.96
C LEU A 70 28.34 23.68 7.22
N ARG A 71 27.32 24.50 7.47
CA ARG A 71 25.95 24.02 7.65
C ARG A 71 25.41 23.38 6.38
N ALA A 72 25.58 24.03 5.23
CA ALA A 72 25.17 23.49 3.94
C ALA A 72 25.81 22.12 3.66
N GLY A 73 27.13 21.98 3.84
CA GLY A 73 27.79 20.68 3.64
C GLY A 73 27.31 19.59 4.59
N ARG A 74 27.02 19.94 5.85
CA ARG A 74 26.43 19.00 6.82
C ARG A 74 25.01 18.61 6.39
N ASP A 75 24.19 19.57 6.02
CA ASP A 75 22.79 19.33 5.66
C ASP A 75 22.70 18.51 4.36
N ASP A 76 23.56 18.77 3.37
CA ASP A 76 23.71 17.95 2.16
C ASP A 76 24.10 16.50 2.49
N THR A 77 25.02 16.33 3.45
CA THR A 77 25.44 14.99 3.91
C THR A 77 24.27 14.27 4.59
N ILE A 78 23.50 14.96 5.43
CA ILE A 78 22.31 14.39 6.09
C ILE A 78 21.27 13.97 5.04
N VAL A 79 21.01 14.81 4.03
CA VAL A 79 20.09 14.47 2.94
C VAL A 79 20.59 13.25 2.16
N GLY A 80 21.87 13.20 1.82
CA GLY A 80 22.48 12.06 1.13
C GLY A 80 22.34 10.77 1.93
N LEU A 81 22.61 10.81 3.25
CA LEU A 81 22.46 9.66 4.13
C LEU A 81 21.00 9.20 4.23
N ASN A 82 20.05 10.12 4.37
CA ASN A 82 18.62 9.78 4.41
C ASN A 82 18.13 9.14 3.12
N ASN A 83 18.59 9.64 1.96
CA ASN A 83 18.27 9.03 0.66
C ASN A 83 18.83 7.61 0.54
N ASN A 84 20.06 7.39 1.01
CA ASN A 84 20.66 6.06 1.04
C ASN A 84 19.90 5.10 1.97
N ILE A 85 19.48 5.56 3.15
CA ILE A 85 18.65 4.77 4.08
C ILE A 85 17.34 4.36 3.40
N ALA A 86 16.63 5.29 2.77
CA ALA A 86 15.38 4.99 2.08
C ALA A 86 15.57 4.01 0.91
N ALA A 87 16.67 4.12 0.16
CA ALA A 87 17.00 3.18 -0.90
C ALA A 87 17.28 1.78 -0.36
N GLU A 88 17.99 1.67 0.77
CA GLU A 88 18.28 0.38 1.40
C GLU A 88 17.06 -0.26 2.04
N GLU A 89 16.16 0.52 2.64
CA GLU A 89 14.87 0.01 3.13
C GLU A 89 14.07 -0.65 1.99
N LEU A 90 14.04 -0.01 0.83
CA LEU A 90 13.41 -0.56 -0.37
C LEU A 90 14.12 -1.85 -0.85
N ASN A 91 15.45 -1.90 -0.83
CA ASN A 91 16.20 -3.12 -1.18
C ASN A 91 15.90 -4.28 -0.21
N ILE A 92 15.81 -3.99 1.10
CA ILE A 92 15.46 -4.98 2.13
C ILE A 92 14.07 -5.55 1.86
N ASP A 93 13.10 -4.69 1.52
CA ASP A 93 11.74 -5.13 1.24
C ASP A 93 11.62 -5.91 -0.07
N GLN A 94 12.40 -5.55 -1.09
CA GLN A 94 12.53 -6.35 -2.31
C GLN A 94 13.12 -7.74 -2.03
N ALA A 95 14.16 -7.83 -1.19
CA ALA A 95 14.77 -9.10 -0.80
C ALA A 95 13.76 -10.00 -0.05
N LYS A 96 12.99 -9.43 0.88
CA LYS A 96 11.87 -10.15 1.53
C LYS A 96 10.84 -10.61 0.49
N GLY A 97 10.47 -9.74 -0.45
CA GLY A 97 9.51 -10.03 -1.52
C GLY A 97 9.91 -11.20 -2.41
N GLN A 98 11.21 -11.41 -2.64
CA GLN A 98 11.72 -12.55 -3.42
C GLN A 98 11.35 -13.90 -2.79
N THR A 99 11.40 -14.01 -1.46
CA THR A 99 11.03 -15.25 -0.75
C THR A 99 9.54 -15.55 -0.92
N VAL A 100 8.69 -14.53 -0.81
CA VAL A 100 7.24 -14.63 -1.01
C VAL A 100 6.93 -15.04 -2.45
N LEU A 101 7.62 -14.46 -3.44
CA LEU A 101 7.46 -14.82 -4.85
C LEU A 101 7.82 -16.29 -5.10
N PHE A 102 8.87 -16.80 -4.47
CA PHE A 102 9.26 -18.20 -4.60
C PHE A 102 8.21 -19.13 -3.98
N LEU A 103 7.70 -18.81 -2.79
CA LEU A 103 6.63 -19.56 -2.14
C LEU A 103 5.35 -19.57 -2.99
N ALA A 104 4.93 -18.41 -3.50
CA ALA A 104 3.76 -18.29 -4.37
C ALA A 104 3.92 -19.12 -5.65
N LYS A 105 5.11 -19.14 -6.27
CA LYS A 105 5.39 -20.00 -7.43
C LYS A 105 5.29 -21.48 -7.08
N LYS A 106 5.87 -21.90 -5.95
CA LYS A 106 5.81 -23.29 -5.48
C LYS A 106 4.36 -23.72 -5.23
N GLU A 107 3.57 -22.89 -4.56
CA GLU A 107 2.17 -23.15 -4.30
C GLU A 107 1.34 -23.21 -5.59
N ASN A 108 1.57 -22.30 -6.54
CA ASN A 108 0.88 -22.31 -7.82
C ASN A 108 1.15 -23.61 -8.61
N ILE A 109 2.39 -24.08 -8.64
CA ILE A 109 2.73 -25.38 -9.25
C ILE A 109 2.00 -26.52 -8.53
N SER A 110 1.96 -26.52 -7.20
CA SER A 110 1.22 -27.52 -6.42
C SER A 110 -0.27 -27.52 -6.77
N LEU A 111 -0.89 -26.35 -6.86
CA LEU A 111 -2.30 -26.20 -7.23
C LEU A 111 -2.57 -26.68 -8.66
N GLN A 112 -1.67 -26.38 -9.61
CA GLN A 112 -1.78 -26.88 -10.99
C GLN A 112 -1.69 -28.41 -11.05
N LEU A 113 -0.80 -29.03 -10.28
CA LEU A 113 -0.67 -30.48 -10.20
C LEU A 113 -1.94 -31.11 -9.62
N GLU A 114 -2.50 -30.54 -8.55
CA GLU A 114 -3.76 -31.00 -7.97
C GLU A 114 -4.94 -30.82 -8.92
N ALA A 115 -5.01 -29.68 -9.62
CA ALA A 115 -6.05 -29.41 -10.60
C ALA A 115 -6.01 -30.43 -11.75
N ALA A 116 -4.83 -30.70 -12.31
CA ALA A 116 -4.65 -31.70 -13.35
C ALA A 116 -5.02 -33.12 -12.87
N TYR A 117 -4.68 -33.45 -11.62
CA TYR A 117 -5.07 -34.72 -11.02
C TYR A 117 -6.59 -34.85 -10.89
N ARG A 118 -7.28 -33.84 -10.35
CA ARG A 118 -8.74 -33.81 -10.21
C ARG A 118 -9.44 -33.82 -11.57
N GLU A 119 -8.91 -33.10 -12.56
CA GLU A 119 -9.43 -33.11 -13.92
C GLU A 119 -9.39 -34.52 -14.54
N ARG A 120 -8.27 -35.24 -14.34
CA ARG A 120 -8.14 -36.63 -14.82
C ARG A 120 -9.14 -37.56 -14.15
N LEU A 121 -9.32 -37.46 -12.82
CA LEU A 121 -10.32 -38.23 -12.10
C LEU A 121 -11.74 -37.92 -12.59
N GLN A 122 -12.06 -36.65 -12.78
CA GLN A 122 -13.37 -36.22 -13.25
C GLN A 122 -13.64 -36.69 -14.68
N ARG A 123 -12.61 -36.69 -15.54
CA ARG A 123 -12.69 -37.24 -16.89
C ARG A 123 -13.05 -38.72 -16.84
N VAL A 124 -12.34 -39.53 -16.06
CA VAL A 124 -12.63 -40.98 -15.91
C VAL A 124 -14.05 -41.18 -15.36
N HIS A 125 -14.44 -40.47 -14.30
CA HIS A 125 -15.78 -40.55 -13.73
C HIS A 125 -16.86 -40.22 -14.77
N SER A 126 -16.68 -39.15 -15.55
CA SER A 126 -17.64 -38.75 -16.60
C SER A 126 -17.75 -39.79 -17.72
N GLU A 127 -16.64 -40.41 -18.13
CA GLU A 127 -16.64 -41.44 -19.17
C GLU A 127 -17.32 -42.74 -18.70
N VAL A 128 -17.09 -43.14 -17.44
CA VAL A 128 -17.79 -44.30 -16.85
C VAL A 128 -19.29 -44.02 -16.74
N LYS A 129 -19.66 -42.83 -16.27
CA LYS A 129 -21.06 -42.43 -16.17
C LYS A 129 -21.75 -42.43 -17.54
N LYS A 130 -21.12 -41.86 -18.57
CA LYS A 130 -21.66 -41.89 -19.95
C LYS A 130 -21.96 -43.30 -20.44
N ARG A 131 -21.11 -44.29 -20.12
CA ARG A 131 -21.34 -45.69 -20.50
C ARG A 131 -22.52 -46.31 -19.76
N LEU A 132 -22.65 -46.02 -18.46
CA LEU A 132 -23.78 -46.48 -17.65
C LEU A 132 -25.09 -45.85 -18.11
N ASP A 133 -25.09 -44.53 -18.31
CA ASP A 133 -26.25 -43.78 -18.80
C ASP A 133 -26.67 -44.32 -20.19
N TYR A 134 -25.71 -44.60 -21.08
CA TYR A 134 -25.99 -45.24 -22.38
C TYR A 134 -26.68 -46.60 -22.22
N GLN A 135 -26.18 -47.48 -21.35
CA GLN A 135 -26.80 -48.79 -21.10
C GLN A 135 -28.22 -48.65 -20.53
N LEU A 136 -28.42 -47.73 -19.59
CA LEU A 136 -29.73 -47.45 -19.02
C LEU A 136 -30.71 -46.94 -20.08
N GLU A 137 -30.30 -46.00 -20.92
CA GLU A 137 -31.14 -45.48 -22.00
C GLU A 137 -31.47 -46.54 -23.06
N THR A 138 -30.50 -47.37 -23.46
CA THR A 138 -30.78 -48.48 -24.39
C THR A 138 -31.79 -49.47 -23.82
N SER A 139 -31.71 -49.79 -22.52
CA SER A 139 -32.69 -50.64 -21.83
C SER A 139 -34.07 -49.99 -21.80
N ASN A 140 -34.14 -48.70 -21.45
CA ASN A 140 -35.39 -47.93 -21.44
C ASN A 140 -36.05 -47.87 -22.83
N VAL A 141 -35.28 -47.59 -23.88
CA VAL A 141 -35.78 -47.56 -25.27
C VAL A 141 -36.28 -48.94 -25.70
N THR A 142 -35.57 -50.01 -25.35
CA THR A 142 -35.98 -51.38 -25.66
C THR A 142 -37.30 -51.74 -24.97
N ALA A 143 -37.44 -51.41 -23.68
CA ALA A 143 -38.68 -51.61 -22.93
C ALA A 143 -39.85 -50.81 -23.53
N GLN A 144 -39.61 -49.55 -23.91
CA GLN A 144 -40.62 -48.72 -24.59
C GLN A 144 -41.01 -49.29 -25.96
N PHE A 145 -40.05 -49.80 -26.73
CA PHE A 145 -40.32 -50.42 -28.02
C PHE A 145 -41.16 -51.69 -27.86
N HIS A 146 -40.80 -52.58 -26.93
CA HIS A 146 -41.59 -53.77 -26.61
C HIS A 146 -43.01 -53.41 -26.18
N GLN A 147 -43.17 -52.40 -25.32
CA GLN A 147 -44.49 -51.95 -24.89
C GLN A 147 -45.32 -51.42 -26.07
N ARG A 148 -44.74 -50.59 -26.95
CA ARG A 148 -45.43 -50.08 -28.14
C ARG A 148 -45.83 -51.20 -29.08
N HIS A 149 -44.91 -52.11 -29.40
CA HIS A 149 -45.18 -53.25 -30.26
C HIS A 149 -46.28 -54.16 -29.68
N MET A 150 -46.25 -54.42 -28.37
CA MET A 150 -47.29 -55.18 -27.69
C MET A 150 -48.66 -54.51 -27.80
N VAL A 151 -48.75 -53.19 -27.56
CA VAL A 151 -50.00 -52.44 -27.71
C VAL A 151 -50.51 -52.49 -29.14
N ASP A 152 -49.65 -52.24 -30.13
CA ASP A 152 -50.02 -52.29 -31.55
C ASP A 152 -50.49 -53.69 -31.95
N TRP A 153 -49.79 -54.74 -31.52
CA TRP A 153 -50.17 -56.12 -31.80
C TRP A 153 -51.49 -56.52 -31.14
N ILE A 154 -51.74 -56.09 -29.90
CA ILE A 154 -53.03 -56.31 -29.22
C ILE A 154 -54.15 -55.58 -29.99
N VAL A 155 -53.95 -54.31 -30.36
CA VAL A 155 -54.95 -53.53 -31.12
C VAL A 155 -55.23 -54.16 -32.48
N GLU A 156 -54.20 -54.59 -33.21
CA GLU A 156 -54.36 -55.24 -34.51
C GLU A 156 -55.03 -56.62 -34.39
N SER A 157 -54.65 -57.43 -33.39
CA SER A 157 -55.26 -58.73 -33.13
C SER A 157 -56.73 -58.60 -32.73
N VAL A 158 -57.06 -57.62 -31.89
CA VAL A 158 -58.45 -57.29 -31.54
C VAL A 158 -59.21 -56.88 -32.80
N ARG A 159 -58.68 -55.95 -33.61
CA ARG A 159 -59.31 -55.54 -34.89
C ARG A 159 -59.56 -56.71 -35.84
N LYS A 160 -58.61 -57.65 -35.98
CA LYS A 160 -58.76 -58.85 -36.82
C LYS A 160 -59.76 -59.86 -36.26
N SER A 161 -59.87 -59.95 -34.93
CA SER A 161 -60.80 -60.87 -34.25
C SER A 161 -62.25 -60.41 -34.29
N ILE A 162 -62.50 -59.11 -34.49
CA ILE A 162 -63.85 -58.56 -34.64
C ILE A 162 -64.43 -59.01 -35.99
N THR A 163 -65.39 -59.92 -35.92
CA THR A 163 -66.14 -60.36 -37.10
C THR A 163 -67.29 -59.39 -37.41
N PRO A 164 -67.73 -59.24 -38.68
CA PRO A 164 -68.87 -58.38 -39.02
C PRO A 164 -70.16 -58.75 -38.26
N ALA A 165 -70.30 -60.04 -37.92
CA ALA A 165 -71.41 -60.55 -37.12
C ALA A 165 -71.36 -60.06 -35.66
N GLN A 166 -70.16 -59.97 -35.07
CA GLN A 166 -69.96 -59.40 -33.73
C GLN A 166 -70.19 -57.89 -33.72
N GLU A 167 -69.76 -57.14 -34.74
CA GLU A 167 -70.07 -55.70 -34.83
C GLU A 167 -71.58 -55.44 -34.86
N ALA A 168 -72.33 -56.21 -35.66
CA ALA A 168 -73.79 -56.12 -35.69
C ALA A 168 -74.43 -56.52 -34.35
N ALA A 169 -73.88 -57.50 -33.63
CA ALA A 169 -74.35 -57.88 -32.30
C ALA A 169 -74.05 -56.80 -31.25
N SER A 170 -72.87 -56.18 -31.29
CA SER A 170 -72.50 -55.04 -30.45
C SER A 170 -73.38 -53.84 -30.73
N LEU A 171 -73.69 -53.52 -31.99
CA LEU A 171 -74.65 -52.46 -32.33
C LEU A 171 -76.06 -52.75 -31.80
N LYS A 172 -76.53 -53.99 -31.88
CA LYS A 172 -77.80 -54.39 -31.26
C LYS A 172 -77.78 -54.24 -29.74
N GLN A 173 -76.67 -54.58 -29.10
CA GLN A 173 -76.49 -54.38 -27.66
C GLN A 173 -76.50 -52.88 -27.31
N CYS A 174 -75.79 -52.02 -28.06
CA CYS A 174 -75.85 -50.58 -27.88
C CYS A 174 -77.27 -50.01 -28.04
N ILE A 175 -78.05 -50.53 -29.01
CA ILE A 175 -79.47 -50.15 -29.16
C ILE A 175 -80.29 -50.62 -27.95
N ALA A 176 -80.02 -51.81 -27.40
CA ALA A 176 -80.68 -52.30 -26.20
C ALA A 176 -80.32 -51.44 -24.98
N ASP A 177 -79.06 -51.06 -24.82
CA ASP A 177 -78.58 -50.21 -23.73
C ASP A 177 -79.16 -48.79 -23.84
N LEU A 178 -79.23 -48.22 -25.06
CA LEU A 178 -79.89 -46.94 -25.31
C LEU A 178 -81.40 -47.01 -25.05
N LYS A 179 -82.08 -48.12 -25.39
CA LYS A 179 -83.48 -48.35 -25.02
C LYS A 179 -83.66 -48.45 -23.51
N GLY A 180 -82.74 -49.12 -22.80
CA GLY A 180 -82.73 -49.19 -21.34
C GLY A 180 -82.55 -47.83 -20.69
N LEU A 181 -81.61 -47.02 -21.18
CA LEU A 181 -81.39 -45.64 -20.73
C LEU A 181 -82.56 -44.71 -21.08
N ALA A 182 -83.22 -44.90 -22.23
CA ALA A 182 -84.40 -44.14 -22.63
C ALA A 182 -85.64 -44.50 -21.78
N ALA A 183 -85.82 -45.78 -21.45
CA ALA A 183 -86.87 -46.25 -20.55
C ALA A 183 -86.64 -45.81 -19.09
N ALA A 184 -85.39 -45.54 -18.70
CA ALA A 184 -85.04 -44.95 -17.40
C ALA A 184 -85.18 -43.42 -17.35
N LYS A 185 -85.45 -42.77 -18.49
CA LYS A 185 -85.60 -41.30 -18.62
C LYS A 185 -87.04 -40.86 -18.92
N ALA A 186 -87.98 -41.80 -18.98
CA ALA A 186 -89.43 -41.59 -18.97
C ALA A 186 -89.99 -42.04 -17.61
#